data_AF-A0A6M2E543-F1
#
_entry.id   AF-A0A6M2E543-F1
#
_cell.length_a   1.000
_cell.length_b   1.000
_cell.length_c   1.000
_cell.angle_alpha   90.00
_cell.angle_beta   90.00
_cell.angle_gamma   90.00
#
_symmetry.space_group_name_H-M   'P 1'
#
loop_
_entity.id
_entity.type
_entity.pdbx_description
1 polymer ?
#
loop_
_entity_poly.entity_id
_entity_poly.type
_entity_poly.pdbx_seq_one_letter_code
_entity_poly.pdbx_strand_id
1 'polypeptide(L)'
;MPYTLYNLYGSPPCATVRMLAKHIGVDLELKNVDTFKKEHLTPEYLKINPFHKIPSFSDDGFIIYESSAICYYLLRKHAPDSELYPNCNRARARIDQALATITSTIQPHYFKFLIPRFYDLKKPTAEEVEAFEENAIKGFEHVLGDGNYVAGDKLSLADLSLVAHLTLVLELPFVDAEKYPKLKSYYDRLKVELPYFDEINESGISALKTLAAQVK
;
A
#
# COMPACT_ATOMS: atom_id res chain seq x y z
N MET A 1 11.99 19.97 11.78
CA MET A 1 12.72 18.69 11.96
C MET A 1 12.62 17.85 10.68
N PRO A 2 13.38 16.75 10.47
CA PRO A 2 13.13 15.86 9.32
C PRO A 2 11.70 15.31 9.36
N TYR A 3 11.13 15.00 8.20
CA TYR A 3 9.85 14.31 8.10
C TYR A 3 9.97 12.89 8.62
N THR A 4 9.23 12.53 9.66
CA THR A 4 9.27 11.16 10.20
C THR A 4 8.08 10.36 9.70
N LEU A 5 8.35 9.19 9.10
CA LEU A 5 7.35 8.18 8.79
C LEU A 5 7.44 7.03 9.80
N TYR A 6 6.40 6.86 10.60
CA TYR A 6 6.20 5.65 11.38
C TYR A 6 5.83 4.53 10.42
N ASN A 7 6.73 3.56 10.26
CA ASN A 7 6.80 2.66 9.13
C ASN A 7 6.78 1.19 9.55
N LEU A 8 6.28 0.33 8.65
CA LEU A 8 6.48 -1.11 8.71
C LEU A 8 6.85 -1.62 7.32
N TYR A 9 8.02 -2.24 7.18
CA TYR A 9 8.40 -2.91 5.93
C TYR A 9 7.43 -4.05 5.61
N GLY A 10 7.01 -4.15 4.34
CA GLY A 10 5.99 -5.11 3.90
C GLY A 10 4.55 -4.64 4.11
N SER A 11 4.32 -3.46 4.71
CA SER A 11 3.00 -2.83 4.76
C SER A 11 2.72 -2.05 3.47
N PRO A 12 1.70 -2.42 2.66
CA PRO A 12 1.38 -1.70 1.43
C PRO A 12 1.09 -0.21 1.65
N PRO A 13 0.30 0.21 2.65
CA PRO A 13 0.10 1.64 2.93
C PRO A 13 1.39 2.41 3.24
N CYS A 14 2.39 1.77 3.87
CA CYS A 14 3.69 2.39 4.09
C CYS A 14 4.50 2.50 2.80
N ALA A 15 4.48 1.44 1.98
CA ALA A 15 5.14 1.43 0.68
C ALA A 15 4.57 2.52 -0.24
N THR A 16 3.26 2.76 -0.23
CA THR A 16 2.62 3.86 -0.98
C THR A 16 3.24 5.22 -0.62
N VAL A 17 3.35 5.53 0.68
CA VAL A 17 3.93 6.81 1.15
C VAL A 17 5.41 6.91 0.78
N ARG A 18 6.18 5.83 0.97
CA ARG A 18 7.61 5.78 0.62
C ARG A 18 7.83 5.96 -0.88
N MET A 19 7.00 5.32 -1.71
CA MET A 19 7.08 5.44 -3.17
C MET A 19 6.78 6.86 -3.62
N LEU A 20 5.72 7.46 -3.09
CA LEU A 20 5.41 8.84 -3.40
C LEU A 20 6.55 9.78 -2.98
N ALA A 21 7.03 9.67 -1.74
CA ALA A 21 8.07 10.55 -1.21
C ALA A 21 9.34 10.45 -2.07
N LYS A 22 9.77 9.24 -2.43
CA LYS A 22 10.89 9.03 -3.35
C LYS A 22 10.62 9.62 -4.75
N HIS A 23 9.41 9.46 -5.28
CA HIS A 23 9.02 10.00 -6.59
C HIS A 23 9.12 11.53 -6.66
N ILE A 24 8.74 12.22 -5.58
CA ILE A 24 8.74 13.69 -5.52
C ILE A 24 9.99 14.28 -4.87
N GLY A 25 11.01 13.45 -4.57
CA GLY A 25 12.28 13.90 -4.00
C GLY A 25 12.19 14.38 -2.54
N VAL A 26 11.27 13.81 -1.74
CA VAL A 26 11.13 14.10 -0.31
C VAL A 26 11.82 12.99 0.50
N ASP A 27 12.79 13.39 1.32
CA ASP A 27 13.45 12.49 2.26
C ASP A 27 12.57 12.25 3.50
N LEU A 28 12.48 10.98 3.90
CA LEU A 28 11.76 10.54 5.08
C LEU A 28 12.72 9.85 6.05
N GLU A 29 12.71 10.29 7.31
CA GLU A 29 13.24 9.51 8.42
C GLU A 29 12.26 8.37 8.73
N LEU A 30 12.70 7.13 8.55
CA LEU A 30 11.86 5.96 8.80
C LEU A 30 12.01 5.51 10.27
N LYS A 31 10.94 5.65 11.05
CA LYS A 31 10.83 5.09 12.40
C LYS A 31 10.03 3.80 12.34
N ASN A 32 10.71 2.66 12.36
CA ASN A 32 10.05 1.37 12.30
C ASN A 32 9.21 1.12 13.57
N VAL A 33 8.00 0.60 13.38
CA VAL A 33 7.09 0.19 14.45
C VAL A 33 6.76 -1.27 14.23
N ASP A 34 7.30 -2.14 15.10
CA ASP A 34 7.17 -3.59 15.00
C ASP A 34 5.78 -4.03 15.49
N THR A 35 4.92 -4.39 14.55
CA THR A 35 3.56 -4.84 14.84
C THR A 35 3.51 -6.26 15.38
N PHE A 36 4.52 -7.10 15.11
CA PHE A 36 4.63 -8.44 15.70
C PHE A 36 4.93 -8.35 17.20
N LYS A 37 5.71 -7.34 17.61
CA LYS A 37 5.94 -6.99 19.03
C LYS A 37 4.84 -6.12 19.63
N LYS A 38 3.77 -5.84 18.88
CA LYS A 38 2.64 -5.01 19.30
C LYS A 38 3.04 -3.58 19.70
N GLU A 39 4.10 -3.03 19.12
CA GLU A 39 4.56 -1.66 19.43
C GLU A 39 3.51 -0.59 19.09
N HIS A 40 2.70 -0.84 18.06
CA HIS A 40 1.56 0.00 17.68
C HIS A 40 0.43 0.07 18.73
N LEU A 41 0.46 -0.79 19.76
CA LEU A 41 -0.52 -0.81 20.85
C LEU A 41 0.00 -0.12 22.13
N THR A 42 1.26 0.34 22.16
CA THR A 42 1.82 0.96 23.36
C THR A 42 1.19 2.32 23.62
N PRO A 43 1.11 2.76 24.89
CA PRO A 43 0.62 4.11 25.23
C PRO A 43 1.39 5.22 24.50
N GLU A 44 2.68 5.02 24.22
CA GLU A 44 3.52 5.95 23.48
C GLU A 44 3.08 6.08 22.02
N TYR A 45 2.80 4.96 21.34
CA TYR A 45 2.35 4.99 19.95
C TYR A 45 0.91 5.48 19.81
N LEU A 46 0.04 5.15 20.77
CA LEU A 46 -1.36 5.59 20.77
C LEU A 46 -1.51 7.12 20.88
N LYS A 47 -0.51 7.83 21.43
CA LYS A 47 -0.45 9.30 21.41
C LYS A 47 -0.20 9.86 20.00
N ILE A 48 0.41 9.07 19.11
CA ILE A 48 0.66 9.44 17.71
C ILE A 48 -0.56 9.05 16.87
N ASN A 49 -1.05 7.82 16.99
CA ASN A 49 -2.20 7.35 16.25
C ASN A 49 -3.15 6.55 17.15
N PRO A 50 -4.31 7.13 17.55
CA PRO A 50 -5.25 6.48 18.45
C PRO A 50 -5.92 5.25 17.82
N PHE A 51 -5.87 5.13 16.49
CA PHE A 51 -6.39 3.98 15.75
C PHE A 51 -5.36 2.86 15.61
N HIS A 52 -4.20 2.94 16.29
CA HIS A 52 -3.19 1.88 16.35
C HIS A 52 -2.82 1.31 14.96
N LYS A 53 -2.79 2.18 13.94
CA LYS A 53 -2.48 1.84 12.56
C LYS A 53 -1.16 2.46 12.12
N ILE A 54 -0.63 1.94 11.02
CA ILE A 54 0.60 2.38 10.36
C ILE A 54 0.27 2.48 8.85
N PRO A 55 0.74 3.51 8.13
CA PRO A 55 1.65 4.56 8.55
C PRO A 55 1.01 5.66 9.40
N SER A 56 1.86 6.31 10.18
CA SER A 56 1.65 7.66 10.71
C SER A 56 2.83 8.52 10.29
N PHE A 57 2.64 9.82 10.20
CA PHE A 57 3.61 10.79 9.72
C PHE A 57 3.69 11.97 10.68
N SER A 58 4.89 12.53 10.83
CA SER A 58 5.14 13.74 11.62
C SER A 58 5.91 14.76 10.79
N ASP A 59 5.33 15.95 10.66
CA ASP A 59 6.04 17.17 10.26
C ASP A 59 6.18 18.08 11.48
N ASP A 60 7.35 18.06 12.12
CA ASP A 60 7.65 18.94 13.26
C ASP A 60 6.60 18.89 14.40
N GLY A 61 6.07 17.69 14.67
CA GLY A 61 5.03 17.47 15.68
C GLY A 61 3.60 17.58 15.16
N PHE A 62 3.39 18.03 13.91
CA PHE A 62 2.10 17.91 13.23
C PHE A 62 1.91 16.47 12.75
N ILE A 63 1.00 15.73 13.41
CA ILE A 63 0.76 14.32 13.13
C ILE A 63 -0.37 14.13 12.10
N ILE A 64 -0.10 13.28 11.11
CA ILE A 64 -1.06 12.84 10.09
C ILE A 64 -1.04 11.31 10.05
N TYR A 65 -2.20 10.68 9.96
CA TYR A 65 -2.36 9.25 9.72
C TYR A 65 -3.32 9.04 8.54
N GLU A 66 -3.43 7.80 8.07
CA GLU A 66 -3.96 7.40 6.75
C GLU A 66 -3.00 7.71 5.60
N SER A 67 -2.59 6.66 4.88
CA SER A 67 -1.56 6.77 3.82
C SER A 67 -1.92 7.76 2.71
N SER A 68 -3.19 7.80 2.28
CA SER A 68 -3.65 8.75 1.26
C SER A 68 -3.62 10.19 1.76
N ALA A 69 -4.00 10.45 3.01
CA ALA A 69 -3.94 11.78 3.62
C ALA A 69 -2.50 12.29 3.73
N ILE A 70 -1.57 11.43 4.16
CA ILE A 70 -0.13 11.72 4.18
C ILE A 70 0.36 12.04 2.77
N CYS A 71 -0.04 11.24 1.78
CA CYS A 71 0.33 11.46 0.39
C CYS A 71 -0.17 12.79 -0.15
N TYR A 72 -1.44 13.14 0.08
CA TYR A 72 -2.00 14.43 -0.32
C TYR A 72 -1.26 15.59 0.33
N TYR A 73 -0.90 15.47 1.61
CA TYR A 73 -0.14 16.49 2.31
C TYR A 73 1.24 16.73 1.65
N LEU A 74 1.99 15.65 1.41
CA LEU A 74 3.30 15.72 0.77
C LEU A 74 3.22 16.29 -0.66
N LEU A 75 2.25 15.83 -1.46
CA LEU A 75 2.01 16.34 -2.82
C LEU A 75 1.69 17.84 -2.80
N ARG A 76 0.74 18.28 -1.97
CA ARG A 76 0.36 19.70 -1.91
C ARG A 76 1.51 20.60 -1.44
N LYS A 77 2.35 20.12 -0.54
CA LYS A 77 3.47 20.89 0.03
C LYS A 77 4.70 20.93 -0.87
N HIS A 78 5.02 19.83 -1.56
CA HIS A 78 6.29 19.67 -2.28
C HIS A 78 6.16 19.55 -3.80
N ALA A 79 5.01 19.13 -4.31
CA ALA A 79 4.79 18.94 -5.73
C ALA A 79 3.33 19.28 -6.13
N PRO A 80 2.87 20.53 -5.90
CA PRO A 80 1.46 20.92 -6.11
C PRO A 80 0.98 20.80 -7.55
N ASP A 81 1.91 20.80 -8.51
CA ASP A 81 1.66 20.64 -9.95
C ASP A 81 1.98 19.23 -10.46
N SER A 82 2.18 18.25 -9.56
CA SER A 82 2.47 16.88 -9.95
C SER A 82 1.31 16.24 -10.71
N GLU A 83 1.63 15.58 -11.82
CA GLU A 83 0.68 14.74 -12.57
C GLU A 83 0.22 13.51 -11.76
N LEU A 84 0.89 13.17 -10.65
CA LEU A 84 0.42 12.12 -9.75
C LEU A 84 -0.91 12.48 -9.07
N TYR A 85 -1.21 13.77 -8.92
CA TYR A 85 -2.44 14.26 -8.29
C TYR A 85 -2.88 15.63 -8.87
N PRO A 86 -3.30 15.66 -10.14
CA PRO A 86 -3.51 16.89 -10.90
C PRO A 86 -4.62 17.76 -10.33
N ASN A 87 -4.56 19.06 -10.61
CA ASN A 87 -5.56 20.05 -10.17
C ASN A 87 -6.90 19.96 -10.93
N CYS A 88 -6.97 19.19 -12.02
CA CYS A 88 -8.21 18.96 -12.74
C CYS A 88 -9.21 18.16 -11.88
N ASN A 89 -10.36 18.78 -11.57
CA ASN A 89 -11.40 18.20 -10.70
C ASN A 89 -11.83 16.79 -11.10
N ARG A 90 -12.02 16.53 -12.41
CA ARG A 90 -12.47 15.21 -12.89
C ARG A 90 -11.40 14.14 -12.75
N ALA A 91 -10.16 14.46 -13.09
CA ALA A 91 -9.03 13.54 -12.96
C ALA A 91 -8.77 13.21 -11.49
N ARG A 92 -8.73 14.24 -10.63
CA ARG A 92 -8.60 14.09 -9.18
C ARG A 92 -9.70 13.23 -8.58
N ALA A 93 -10.96 13.45 -8.96
CA ALA A 93 -12.08 12.65 -8.47
C ALA A 93 -11.94 11.15 -8.79
N ARG A 94 -11.35 10.78 -9.92
CA ARG A 94 -11.07 9.37 -10.26
C ARG A 94 -9.96 8.78 -9.39
N ILE A 95 -8.90 9.54 -9.13
CA ILE A 95 -7.82 9.12 -8.22
C ILE A 95 -8.36 8.96 -6.79
N ASP A 96 -9.12 9.94 -6.30
CA ASP A 96 -9.74 9.91 -4.98
C ASP A 96 -10.70 8.70 -4.85
N GLN A 97 -11.52 8.45 -5.88
CA GLN A 97 -12.41 7.29 -5.93
C GLN A 97 -11.61 5.99 -5.81
N ALA A 98 -10.56 5.81 -6.61
CA ALA A 98 -9.76 4.59 -6.60
C ALA A 98 -9.08 4.37 -5.24
N LEU A 99 -8.48 5.41 -4.65
CA LEU A 99 -7.86 5.34 -3.33
C LEU A 99 -8.88 5.01 -2.23
N ALA A 100 -10.07 5.61 -2.28
CA ALA A 100 -11.16 5.31 -1.35
C ALA A 100 -11.68 3.88 -1.53
N THR A 101 -11.81 3.37 -2.76
CA THR A 101 -12.21 1.99 -3.01
C THR A 101 -11.16 1.00 -2.47
N ILE A 102 -9.87 1.26 -2.69
CA ILE A 102 -8.78 0.44 -2.14
C ILE A 102 -8.88 0.40 -0.61
N THR A 103 -8.99 1.56 0.05
CA THR A 103 -8.95 1.65 1.52
C THR A 103 -10.24 1.19 2.20
N SER A 104 -11.40 1.59 1.69
CA SER A 104 -12.67 1.38 2.38
C SER A 104 -13.42 0.13 1.92
N THR A 105 -13.19 -0.32 0.69
CA THR A 105 -13.89 -1.49 0.13
C THR A 105 -12.99 -2.71 0.11
N ILE A 106 -11.76 -2.59 -0.41
CA ILE A 106 -10.91 -3.75 -0.68
C ILE A 106 -10.06 -4.16 0.55
N GLN A 107 -9.40 -3.20 1.19
CA GLN A 107 -8.48 -3.44 2.31
C GLN A 107 -9.08 -4.27 3.46
N PRO A 108 -10.36 -4.10 3.87
CA PRO A 108 -10.95 -4.94 4.91
C PRO A 108 -10.92 -6.43 4.58
N HIS A 109 -11.26 -6.81 3.35
CA HIS A 109 -11.19 -8.21 2.89
C HIS A 109 -9.74 -8.65 2.71
N TYR A 110 -8.91 -7.76 2.18
CA TYR A 110 -7.50 -8.01 1.93
C TYR A 110 -6.71 -8.33 3.21
N PHE A 111 -6.89 -7.54 4.26
CA PHE A 111 -6.22 -7.78 5.55
C PHE A 111 -6.90 -8.85 6.38
N LYS A 112 -8.23 -9.05 6.25
CA LYS A 112 -8.89 -10.23 6.83
C LYS A 112 -8.28 -11.53 6.29
N PHE A 113 -7.91 -11.54 5.02
CA PHE A 113 -7.15 -12.63 4.42
C PHE A 113 -5.71 -12.62 4.96
N LEU A 114 -4.90 -11.60 4.73
CA LEU A 114 -3.45 -11.70 4.97
C LEU A 114 -3.03 -11.78 6.46
N ILE A 115 -3.75 -11.16 7.39
CA ILE A 115 -3.31 -11.07 8.80
C ILE A 115 -3.13 -12.46 9.45
N PRO A 116 -4.10 -13.40 9.40
CA PRO A 116 -3.91 -14.74 9.97
C PRO A 116 -2.70 -15.51 9.40
N ARG A 117 -2.31 -15.23 8.15
CA ARG A 117 -1.14 -15.87 7.52
C ARG A 117 0.17 -15.39 8.12
N PHE A 118 0.22 -14.13 8.55
CA PHE A 118 1.43 -13.53 9.10
C PHE A 118 1.52 -13.67 10.62
N TYR A 119 0.42 -13.46 11.34
CA TYR A 119 0.44 -13.44 12.81
C TYR A 119 0.17 -14.80 13.44
N ASP A 120 -0.68 -15.61 12.80
CA ASP A 120 -1.09 -16.92 13.32
C ASP A 120 -0.46 -18.09 12.55
N LEU A 121 0.32 -17.79 11.49
CA LEU A 121 0.93 -18.76 10.57
C LEU A 121 -0.07 -19.79 10.02
N LYS A 122 -1.34 -19.40 9.87
CA LYS A 122 -2.43 -20.29 9.48
C LYS A 122 -2.56 -20.37 7.96
N LYS A 123 -2.55 -21.58 7.40
CA LYS A 123 -2.81 -21.80 5.97
C LYS A 123 -4.23 -21.39 5.59
N PRO A 124 -4.42 -20.70 4.45
CA PRO A 124 -5.77 -20.31 4.04
C PRO A 124 -6.60 -21.53 3.66
N THR A 125 -7.89 -21.52 4.02
CA THR A 125 -8.85 -22.50 3.53
C THR A 125 -9.28 -22.16 2.10
N ALA A 126 -9.90 -23.11 1.39
CA ALA A 126 -10.44 -22.85 0.05
C ALA A 126 -11.48 -21.70 0.06
N GLU A 127 -12.35 -21.66 1.07
CA GLU A 127 -13.35 -20.60 1.25
C GLU A 127 -12.70 -19.23 1.53
N GLU A 128 -11.64 -19.19 2.33
CA GLU A 128 -10.90 -17.95 2.58
C GLU A 128 -10.22 -17.45 1.29
N VAL A 129 -9.67 -18.36 0.46
CA VAL A 129 -9.11 -18.01 -0.86
C VAL A 129 -10.21 -17.48 -1.77
N GLU A 130 -11.30 -18.20 -1.96
CA GLU A 130 -12.43 -17.78 -2.82
C GLU A 130 -12.96 -16.40 -2.41
N ALA A 131 -13.16 -16.17 -1.10
CA ALA A 131 -13.61 -14.88 -0.60
C ALA A 131 -12.60 -13.74 -0.88
N PHE A 132 -11.30 -14.02 -0.86
CA PHE A 132 -10.26 -13.05 -1.19
C PHE A 132 -10.16 -12.79 -2.70
N GLU A 133 -10.26 -13.83 -3.52
CA GLU A 133 -10.35 -13.70 -4.97
C GLU A 133 -11.56 -12.83 -5.35
N GLU A 134 -12.74 -13.09 -4.76
CA GLU A 134 -13.98 -12.36 -5.04
C GLU A 134 -13.96 -10.90 -4.55
N ASN A 135 -13.53 -10.65 -3.31
CA ASN A 135 -13.73 -9.35 -2.68
C ASN A 135 -12.50 -8.44 -2.73
N ALA A 136 -11.30 -9.00 -2.90
CA ALA A 136 -10.07 -8.21 -2.99
C ALA A 136 -9.48 -8.21 -4.39
N ILE A 137 -9.22 -9.36 -4.98
CA ILE A 137 -8.53 -9.44 -6.29
C ILE A 137 -9.42 -8.88 -7.41
N LYS A 138 -10.68 -9.29 -7.52
CA LYS A 138 -11.62 -8.68 -8.47
C LYS A 138 -11.84 -7.19 -8.20
N GLY A 139 -11.79 -6.77 -6.93
CA GLY A 139 -11.82 -5.36 -6.56
C GLY A 139 -10.64 -4.58 -7.15
N PHE A 140 -9.42 -5.12 -7.07
CA PHE A 140 -8.25 -4.54 -7.70
C PHE A 140 -8.35 -4.51 -9.22
N GLU A 141 -8.87 -5.56 -9.87
CA GLU A 141 -9.13 -5.55 -11.31
C GLU A 141 -10.14 -4.47 -11.72
N HIS A 142 -11.20 -4.28 -10.92
CA HIS A 142 -12.19 -3.25 -11.15
C HIS A 142 -11.59 -1.85 -11.00
N VAL A 143 -10.78 -1.62 -9.96
CA VAL A 143 -10.08 -0.35 -9.75
C VAL A 143 -9.11 -0.05 -10.89
N LEU A 144 -8.37 -1.06 -11.36
CA LEU A 144 -7.48 -0.89 -12.51
C LEU A 144 -8.26 -0.48 -13.78
N GLY A 145 -9.46 -1.03 -13.99
CA GLY A 145 -10.23 -0.80 -15.21
C GLY A 145 -9.45 -1.29 -16.43
N ASP A 146 -9.81 -0.83 -17.63
CA ASP A 146 -9.18 -1.28 -18.89
C ASP A 146 -8.04 -0.38 -19.38
N GLY A 147 -7.66 0.63 -18.57
CA GLY A 147 -6.62 1.58 -18.90
C GLY A 147 -5.21 1.06 -18.61
N ASN A 148 -4.21 1.81 -19.09
CA ASN A 148 -2.81 1.57 -18.73
C ASN A 148 -2.53 1.96 -17.27
N TYR A 149 -3.24 2.96 -16.74
CA TYR A 149 -3.14 3.38 -15.35
C TYR A 149 -4.54 3.48 -14.75
N VAL A 150 -4.61 3.42 -13.42
CA VAL A 150 -5.86 3.38 -12.64
C VAL A 150 -6.79 4.57 -12.96
N ALA A 151 -6.21 5.75 -13.20
CA ALA A 151 -6.97 6.98 -13.43
C ALA A 151 -6.89 7.51 -14.88
N GLY A 152 -6.49 6.68 -15.86
CA GLY A 152 -6.44 7.04 -17.27
C GLY A 152 -5.10 6.70 -17.93
N ASP A 153 -4.53 7.67 -18.64
CA ASP A 153 -3.36 7.44 -19.51
C ASP A 153 -2.01 7.75 -18.86
N LYS A 154 -2.01 8.23 -17.61
CA LYS A 154 -0.80 8.62 -16.88
C LYS A 154 -0.75 8.01 -15.49
N LEU A 155 0.48 7.74 -15.03
CA LEU A 155 0.76 7.34 -13.65
C LEU A 155 0.17 8.35 -12.66
N SER A 156 -0.51 7.83 -11.64
CA SER A 156 -1.14 8.60 -10.56
C SER A 156 -0.80 8.05 -9.18
N LEU A 157 -1.18 8.77 -8.13
CA LEU A 157 -1.09 8.26 -6.76
C LEU A 157 -1.90 6.97 -6.56
N ALA A 158 -3.00 6.78 -7.30
CA ALA A 158 -3.77 5.55 -7.22
C ALA A 158 -2.98 4.33 -7.71
N ASP A 159 -2.10 4.51 -8.72
CA ASP A 159 -1.24 3.45 -9.23
C ASP A 159 -0.18 3.05 -8.20
N LEU A 160 0.42 4.02 -7.51
CA LEU A 160 1.36 3.76 -6.41
C LEU A 160 0.68 2.97 -5.29
N SER A 161 -0.56 3.30 -4.96
CA SER A 161 -1.33 2.55 -3.96
C SER A 161 -1.66 1.14 -4.45
N LEU A 162 -2.18 1.00 -5.67
CA LEU A 162 -2.56 -0.29 -6.22
C LEU A 162 -1.36 -1.23 -6.32
N VAL A 163 -0.25 -0.77 -6.90
CA VAL A 163 0.95 -1.61 -7.08
C VAL A 163 1.53 -2.06 -5.73
N ALA A 164 1.49 -1.21 -4.69
CA ALA A 164 1.91 -1.59 -3.35
C ALA A 164 1.08 -2.76 -2.78
N HIS A 165 -0.23 -2.76 -3.01
CA HIS A 165 -1.11 -3.85 -2.56
C HIS A 165 -0.94 -5.11 -3.41
N LEU A 166 -0.81 -4.96 -4.73
CA LEU A 166 -0.55 -6.08 -5.62
C LEU A 166 0.75 -6.81 -5.29
N THR A 167 1.75 -6.14 -4.70
CA THR A 167 2.98 -6.79 -4.23
C THR A 167 2.67 -8.00 -3.34
N LEU A 168 1.79 -7.90 -2.33
CA LEU A 168 1.53 -9.07 -1.48
C LEU A 168 0.62 -10.10 -2.13
N VAL A 169 -0.19 -9.71 -3.11
CA VAL A 169 -1.05 -10.64 -3.87
C VAL A 169 -0.19 -11.52 -4.79
N LEU A 170 0.73 -10.89 -5.52
CA LEU A 170 1.41 -11.51 -6.66
C LEU A 170 2.77 -12.11 -6.29
N GLU A 171 3.39 -11.66 -5.19
CA GLU A 171 4.70 -12.15 -4.76
C GLU A 171 4.61 -13.20 -3.64
N LEU A 172 3.45 -13.41 -3.02
CA LEU A 172 3.27 -14.39 -1.94
C LEU A 172 2.53 -15.65 -2.41
N PRO A 173 2.85 -16.83 -1.85
CA PRO A 173 2.36 -18.12 -2.37
C PRO A 173 0.93 -18.47 -1.91
N PHE A 174 0.08 -17.48 -1.61
CA PHE A 174 -1.26 -17.72 -1.07
C PHE A 174 -2.34 -17.86 -2.14
N VAL A 175 -2.09 -17.29 -3.32
CA VAL A 175 -2.95 -17.40 -4.51
C VAL A 175 -2.07 -17.66 -5.73
N ASP A 176 -2.67 -18.24 -6.77
CA ASP A 176 -1.99 -18.43 -8.05
C ASP A 176 -2.06 -17.14 -8.88
N ALA A 177 -0.93 -16.45 -8.98
CA ALA A 177 -0.81 -15.18 -9.72
C ALA A 177 -1.11 -15.34 -11.22
N GLU A 178 -0.91 -16.52 -11.80
CA GLU A 178 -1.14 -16.77 -13.23
C GLU A 178 -2.62 -16.72 -13.61
N LYS A 179 -3.53 -16.84 -12.63
CA LYS A 179 -4.97 -16.63 -12.85
C LYS A 179 -5.34 -15.18 -13.14
N TYR A 180 -4.46 -14.22 -12.88
CA TYR A 180 -4.74 -12.78 -12.95
C TYR A 180 -3.80 -12.07 -13.94
N PRO A 181 -3.80 -12.46 -15.23
CA PRO A 181 -2.82 -11.96 -16.21
C PRO A 181 -2.88 -10.44 -16.39
N LYS A 182 -4.06 -9.82 -16.22
CA LYS A 182 -4.24 -8.37 -16.29
C LYS A 182 -3.50 -7.65 -15.16
N LEU A 183 -3.73 -8.07 -13.91
CA LEU A 183 -3.04 -7.51 -12.75
C LEU A 183 -1.54 -7.79 -12.80
N LYS A 184 -1.16 -9.00 -13.20
CA LYS A 184 0.24 -9.40 -13.32
C LYS A 184 0.97 -8.55 -14.37
N SER A 185 0.41 -8.39 -15.56
CA SER A 185 1.00 -7.55 -16.61
C SER A 185 1.10 -6.08 -16.19
N TYR A 186 0.09 -5.56 -15.50
CA TYR A 186 0.13 -4.21 -14.93
C TYR A 186 1.26 -4.10 -13.88
N TYR A 187 1.32 -5.03 -12.94
CA TYR A 187 2.32 -5.07 -11.87
C TYR A 187 3.74 -5.14 -12.42
N ASP A 188 4.03 -6.10 -13.30
CA ASP A 188 5.35 -6.31 -13.87
C ASP A 188 5.86 -5.06 -14.62
N ARG A 189 4.98 -4.37 -15.34
CA ARG A 189 5.32 -3.11 -16.01
C ARG A 189 5.64 -2.01 -15.00
N LEU A 190 4.80 -1.81 -13.98
CA LEU A 190 5.01 -0.76 -12.98
C LEU A 190 6.29 -0.98 -12.16
N LYS A 191 6.70 -2.23 -11.90
CA LYS A 191 8.00 -2.52 -11.27
C LYS A 191 9.17 -1.94 -12.06
N VAL A 192 9.10 -2.03 -13.40
CA VAL A 192 10.15 -1.52 -14.29
C VAL A 192 10.06 -0.01 -14.47
N GLU A 193 8.85 0.53 -14.59
CA GLU A 193 8.63 1.99 -14.75
C GLU A 193 9.01 2.79 -13.50
N LEU A 194 8.89 2.20 -12.31
CA LEU A 194 9.19 2.84 -11.03
C LEU A 194 10.62 2.47 -10.57
N PRO A 195 11.64 3.32 -10.80
CA PRO A 195 13.04 2.96 -10.54
C PRO A 195 13.37 2.69 -9.06
N TYR A 196 12.49 3.08 -8.16
CA TYR A 196 12.60 2.89 -6.71
C TYR A 196 11.76 1.71 -6.19
N PHE A 197 11.09 0.96 -7.06
CA PHE A 197 10.16 -0.08 -6.64
C PHE A 197 10.83 -1.14 -5.77
N ASP A 198 11.95 -1.69 -6.24
CA ASP A 198 12.68 -2.74 -5.54
C ASP A 198 13.30 -2.21 -4.23
N GLU A 199 13.92 -1.02 -4.25
CA GLU A 199 14.45 -0.35 -3.04
C GLU A 199 13.39 -0.26 -1.93
N ILE A 200 12.14 0.00 -2.29
CA ILE A 200 11.06 0.20 -1.33
C ILE A 200 10.49 -1.14 -0.84
N ASN A 201 10.32 -2.12 -1.72
CA ASN A 201 9.53 -3.31 -1.45
C ASN A 201 10.37 -4.55 -1.11
N GLU A 202 11.60 -4.69 -1.62
CA GLU A 202 12.38 -5.94 -1.62
C GLU A 202 12.62 -6.50 -0.21
N SER A 203 13.03 -5.64 0.74
CA SER A 203 13.31 -6.06 2.11
C SER A 203 12.05 -6.56 2.83
N GLY A 204 10.94 -5.85 2.66
CA GLY A 204 9.64 -6.21 3.23
C GLY A 204 9.10 -7.50 2.64
N ILE A 205 9.13 -7.63 1.31
CA ILE A 205 8.61 -8.82 0.64
C ILE A 205 9.46 -10.07 0.92
N SER A 206 10.78 -9.93 1.02
CA SER A 206 11.67 -11.04 1.35
C SER A 206 11.41 -11.58 2.76
N ALA A 207 11.19 -10.70 3.73
CA ALA A 207 10.80 -11.10 5.08
C ALA A 207 9.44 -11.82 5.09
N LEU A 208 8.46 -11.29 4.35
CA LEU A 208 7.14 -11.90 4.24
C LEU A 208 7.14 -13.24 3.50
N LYS A 209 7.98 -13.42 2.46
CA LYS A 209 8.18 -14.72 1.79
C LYS A 209 8.75 -15.77 2.75
N THR A 210 9.71 -15.37 3.58
CA THR A 210 10.28 -16.24 4.63
C THR A 210 9.22 -16.64 5.67
N LEU A 211 8.33 -15.71 6.03
CA LEU A 211 7.22 -15.99 6.94
C LEU A 211 6.16 -16.89 6.29
N ALA A 212 5.81 -16.64 5.03
CA ALA A 212 4.84 -17.42 4.28
C ALA A 212 5.28 -18.90 4.12
N ALA A 213 6.58 -19.18 4.03
CA ALA A 213 7.11 -20.54 4.00
C ALA A 213 6.89 -21.33 5.30
N GLN A 214 6.57 -20.65 6.41
CA GLN A 214 6.32 -21.26 7.73
C GLN A 214 4.84 -21.51 8.00
N VAL A 215 3.95 -21.04 7.12
CA VAL A 215 2.50 -21.17 7.24
C VAL A 215 2.09 -22.65 7.17
N LYS A 216 1.25 -23.09 8.12
CA LYS A 216 0.81 -24.49 8.28
C LYS A 216 -0.70 -24.61 8.35
#